data_AF-A0A950L403-F1
#
_entry.id   AF-A0A950L403-F1
#
_cell.length_a   1.000
_cell.length_b   1.000
_cell.length_c   1.000
_cell.angle_alpha   90.00
_cell.angle_beta   90.00
_cell.angle_gamma   90.00
#
_symmetry.space_group_name_H-M   'P 1'
#
loop_
_entity.id
_entity.type
_entity.pdbx_description
1 polymer ?
#
loop_
_entity_poly.entity_id
_entity_poly.type
_entity_poly.pdbx_seq_one_letter_code
_entity_poly.pdbx_strand_id
1 'polypeptide(L)'
;MSPATAGRGFLLIALALACFALSPTPQAFGVTPPPDGGYANNNTAEGFDALLSLTSGTDNTANGTDALERNTTGSFNTATGAGALVENTIGLNNTAIGFEALFSNTIGANNTANGSSALVENTTGFDNTAAGANALLNNTTGANNTANGFQALNRNTTGNFNTANGVE
;
A
#
# COMPACT_ATOMS: atom_id res chain seq x y z
N MET A 1 -13.27 -35.84 -61.84
CA MET A 1 -12.42 -35.17 -60.83
C MET A 1 -13.01 -33.78 -60.60
N SER A 2 -13.68 -33.56 -59.47
CA SER A 2 -14.45 -32.33 -59.19
C SER A 2 -13.52 -31.22 -58.67
N PRO A 3 -13.55 -29.99 -59.23
CA PRO A 3 -12.67 -28.88 -58.83
C PRO A 3 -13.18 -28.08 -57.62
N ALA A 4 -14.15 -28.59 -56.86
CA ALA A 4 -14.88 -27.81 -55.86
C ALA A 4 -14.16 -27.61 -54.51
N THR A 5 -12.99 -28.23 -54.29
CA THR A 5 -12.30 -28.23 -52.97
C THR A 5 -11.40 -27.01 -52.75
N ALA A 6 -10.89 -26.37 -53.81
CA ALA A 6 -9.96 -25.25 -53.69
C ALA A 6 -10.64 -23.94 -53.25
N GLY A 7 -11.86 -23.68 -53.72
CA GLY A 7 -12.60 -22.44 -53.39
C GLY A 7 -13.13 -22.39 -51.96
N ARG A 8 -13.46 -23.56 -51.38
CA ARG A 8 -13.96 -23.66 -49.99
C ARG A 8 -12.88 -23.36 -48.95
N GLY A 9 -11.66 -23.83 -49.17
CA GLY A 9 -10.52 -23.53 -48.29
C GLY A 9 -10.18 -22.04 -48.29
N PHE A 10 -10.20 -21.41 -49.47
CA PHE A 10 -9.92 -19.99 -49.61
C PHE A 10 -10.98 -19.10 -48.92
N LEU A 11 -12.26 -19.48 -49.02
CA LEU A 11 -13.36 -18.77 -48.36
C LEU A 11 -13.26 -18.86 -46.84
N LEU A 12 -12.90 -20.03 -46.29
CA LEU A 12 -12.74 -20.21 -44.85
C LEU A 12 -11.55 -19.41 -44.30
N ILE A 13 -10.44 -19.34 -45.05
CA ILE A 13 -9.28 -18.52 -44.68
C ILE A 13 -9.63 -17.04 -44.70
N ALA A 14 -10.34 -16.58 -45.75
CA ALA A 14 -10.78 -15.19 -45.85
C ALA A 14 -11.76 -14.82 -44.73
N LEU A 15 -12.68 -15.72 -44.38
CA LEU A 15 -13.62 -15.52 -43.28
C LEU A 15 -12.91 -15.48 -41.92
N ALA A 16 -11.95 -16.38 -41.68
CA ALA A 16 -11.16 -16.38 -40.46
C ALA A 16 -10.34 -15.09 -40.30
N LEU A 17 -9.69 -14.61 -41.37
CA LEU A 17 -8.96 -13.34 -41.38
C LEU A 17 -9.89 -12.15 -41.12
N ALA A 18 -11.09 -12.16 -41.71
CA ALA A 18 -12.10 -11.14 -41.44
C ALA A 18 -12.58 -11.18 -39.98
N CYS A 19 -12.77 -12.37 -39.40
CA CYS A 19 -13.10 -12.52 -37.98
C CYS A 19 -11.99 -12.00 -37.06
N PHE A 20 -10.72 -12.22 -37.39
CA PHE A 20 -9.61 -11.65 -36.61
C PHE A 20 -9.51 -10.12 -36.79
N ALA A 21 -9.71 -9.61 -38.00
CA ALA A 21 -9.68 -8.17 -38.27
C ALA A 21 -10.86 -7.40 -37.65
N LEU A 22 -12.01 -8.05 -37.50
CA LEU A 22 -13.22 -7.49 -36.90
C LEU A 22 -13.37 -7.86 -35.42
N SER A 23 -12.51 -8.71 -34.88
CA SER A 23 -12.50 -8.98 -33.44
C SER A 23 -12.11 -7.68 -32.72
N PRO A 24 -12.86 -7.28 -31.67
CA PRO A 24 -12.45 -6.15 -30.88
C PRO A 24 -11.06 -6.44 -30.34
N THR A 25 -10.09 -5.57 -30.65
CA THR A 25 -8.76 -5.64 -30.02
C THR A 25 -8.98 -5.62 -28.52
N PRO A 26 -8.40 -6.55 -27.72
CA PRO A 26 -8.46 -6.45 -26.28
C PRO A 26 -7.87 -5.11 -25.86
N GLN A 27 -8.75 -4.17 -25.51
CA GLN A 27 -8.35 -2.90 -24.92
C GLN A 27 -8.01 -3.24 -23.47
N ALA A 28 -6.72 -3.39 -23.18
CA ALA A 28 -6.28 -3.21 -21.82
C ALA A 28 -6.63 -1.77 -21.45
N PHE A 29 -7.56 -1.59 -20.51
CA PHE A 29 -7.80 -0.28 -19.90
C PHE A 29 -6.52 0.08 -19.15
N GLY A 30 -5.61 0.79 -19.82
CA GLY A 30 -4.44 1.34 -19.18
C GLY A 30 -4.92 2.30 -18.11
N VAL A 31 -4.72 1.94 -16.84
CA VAL A 31 -4.78 2.92 -15.76
C VAL A 31 -3.65 3.91 -16.02
N THR A 32 -3.93 5.20 -15.83
CA THR A 32 -2.95 6.27 -15.99
C THR A 32 -2.73 6.93 -14.63
N PRO A 33 -1.51 6.90 -14.07
CA PRO A 33 -0.29 6.28 -14.61
C PRO A 33 -0.36 4.74 -14.63
N PRO A 34 0.43 4.05 -15.49
CA PRO A 34 0.49 2.59 -15.53
C PRO A 34 0.80 2.01 -14.14
N PRO A 35 0.23 0.84 -13.76
CA PRO A 35 0.42 0.24 -12.43
C PRO A 35 1.91 0.09 -12.06
N ASP A 36 2.75 -0.19 -13.04
CA ASP A 36 4.17 -0.53 -12.89
C ASP A 36 5.14 0.61 -13.30
N GLY A 37 4.64 1.85 -13.41
CA GLY A 37 5.46 2.99 -13.80
C GLY A 37 6.53 3.32 -12.74
N GLY A 38 7.79 3.46 -13.15
CA GLY A 38 8.87 3.91 -12.26
C GLY A 38 8.56 5.29 -11.69
N TYR A 39 8.07 5.34 -10.46
CA TYR A 39 7.85 6.59 -9.74
C TYR A 39 9.21 7.27 -9.52
N ALA A 40 9.23 8.61 -9.58
CA ALA A 40 10.43 9.36 -9.28
C ALA A 40 10.98 8.99 -7.90
N ASN A 41 12.29 9.15 -7.71
CA ASN A 41 12.96 8.93 -6.42
C ASN A 41 12.84 7.51 -5.85
N ASN A 42 12.79 6.49 -6.72
CA ASN A 42 12.69 5.07 -6.34
C ASN A 42 11.45 4.72 -5.51
N ASN A 43 10.36 5.46 -5.67
CA ASN A 43 9.12 5.11 -5.00
C ASN A 43 8.38 3.99 -5.75
N THR A 44 7.48 3.30 -5.07
CA THR A 44 6.51 2.36 -5.63
C THR A 44 5.13 2.75 -5.10
N ALA A 45 4.15 2.97 -5.98
CA ALA A 45 2.78 3.29 -5.59
C ALA A 45 1.80 2.42 -6.38
N GLU A 46 0.92 1.70 -5.70
CA GLU A 46 -0.09 0.84 -6.30
C GLU A 46 -1.39 1.01 -5.52
N GLY A 47 -2.43 1.57 -6.14
CA GLY A 47 -3.70 1.88 -5.47
C GLY A 47 -4.23 3.27 -5.84
N PHE A 48 -5.52 3.48 -5.57
CA PHE A 48 -6.12 4.82 -5.71
C PHE A 48 -5.51 5.75 -4.64
N ASP A 49 -5.11 6.96 -5.05
CA ASP A 49 -4.48 8.00 -4.22
C ASP A 49 -3.20 7.60 -3.44
N ALA A 50 -2.60 6.45 -3.77
CA ALA A 50 -1.31 6.05 -3.19
C ALA A 50 -0.21 7.06 -3.55
N LEU A 51 0.49 7.58 -2.53
CA LEU A 51 1.53 8.62 -2.66
C LEU A 51 1.10 9.91 -3.39
N LEU A 52 -0.20 10.26 -3.38
CA LEU A 52 -0.75 11.41 -4.11
C LEU A 52 -0.04 12.74 -3.81
N SER A 53 0.35 12.98 -2.56
CA SER A 53 0.93 14.26 -2.12
C SER A 53 2.46 14.32 -2.14
N LEU A 54 3.15 13.32 -2.69
CA LEU A 54 4.60 13.23 -2.61
C LEU A 54 5.29 14.31 -3.44
N THR A 55 6.17 15.09 -2.80
CA THR A 55 6.92 16.18 -3.44
C THR A 55 8.40 15.86 -3.62
N SER A 56 9.08 15.37 -2.58
CA SER A 56 10.54 15.13 -2.61
C SER A 56 11.03 13.88 -1.89
N GLY A 57 10.14 13.13 -1.22
CA GLY A 57 10.52 11.91 -0.52
C GLY A 57 11.01 10.81 -1.47
N THR A 58 11.89 9.95 -0.95
CA THR A 58 12.55 8.88 -1.71
C THR A 58 12.24 7.51 -1.10
N ASP A 59 12.33 6.47 -1.93
CA ASP A 59 12.36 5.07 -1.49
C ASP A 59 11.16 4.65 -0.61
N ASN A 60 9.97 5.18 -0.90
CA ASN A 60 8.73 4.76 -0.26
C ASN A 60 8.03 3.67 -1.08
N THR A 61 7.38 2.72 -0.39
CA THR A 61 6.49 1.72 -0.98
C THR A 61 5.07 1.95 -0.45
N ALA A 62 4.12 2.22 -1.33
CA ALA A 62 2.70 2.38 -1.02
C ALA A 62 1.88 1.39 -1.85
N ASN A 63 1.21 0.45 -1.18
CA ASN A 63 0.37 -0.56 -1.82
C ASN A 63 -0.98 -0.65 -1.11
N GLY A 64 -2.01 -0.08 -1.71
CA GLY A 64 -3.37 0.01 -1.18
C GLY A 64 -3.99 1.37 -1.48
N THR A 65 -5.32 1.43 -1.44
CA THR A 65 -6.06 2.70 -1.48
C THR A 65 -5.60 3.61 -0.33
N ASP A 66 -5.28 4.85 -0.66
CA ASP A 66 -4.85 5.93 0.23
C ASP A 66 -3.52 5.63 0.99
N ALA A 67 -2.77 4.59 0.59
CA ALA A 67 -1.50 4.27 1.23
C ALA A 67 -0.50 5.42 1.04
N LEU A 68 0.01 5.99 2.15
CA LEU A 68 0.91 7.16 2.15
C LEU A 68 0.36 8.40 1.40
N GLU A 69 -0.96 8.57 1.31
CA GLU A 69 -1.61 9.64 0.54
C GLU A 69 -1.03 11.04 0.84
N ARG A 70 -0.81 11.36 2.12
CA ARG A 70 -0.41 12.71 2.57
C ARG A 70 1.09 12.85 2.80
N ASN A 71 1.90 11.89 2.37
CA ASN A 71 3.35 11.95 2.46
C ASN A 71 3.90 13.02 1.53
N THR A 72 4.54 14.05 2.08
CA THR A 72 5.07 15.18 1.32
C THR A 72 6.56 15.04 1.08
N THR A 73 7.35 14.86 2.13
CA THR A 73 8.82 14.76 2.05
C THR A 73 9.38 13.55 2.80
N GLY A 74 8.54 12.73 3.42
CA GLY A 74 8.97 11.54 4.15
C GLY A 74 9.56 10.49 3.20
N SER A 75 10.59 9.80 3.67
CA SER A 75 11.36 8.81 2.90
C SER A 75 11.48 7.50 3.66
N PHE A 76 11.75 6.42 2.94
CA PHE A 76 11.96 5.08 3.50
C PHE A 76 10.74 4.51 4.24
N ASN A 77 9.52 4.89 3.86
CA ASN A 77 8.31 4.33 4.45
C ASN A 77 7.76 3.16 3.61
N THR A 78 7.30 2.11 4.27
CA THR A 78 6.57 0.99 3.65
C THR A 78 5.15 0.98 4.18
N ALA A 79 4.16 1.13 3.31
CA ALA A 79 2.74 1.07 3.60
C ALA A 79 2.08 0.02 2.71
N THR A 80 1.48 -1.01 3.31
CA THR A 80 0.77 -2.08 2.60
C THR A 80 -0.56 -2.35 3.29
N GLY A 81 -1.66 -2.02 2.61
CA GLY A 81 -3.02 -2.06 3.13
C GLY A 81 -3.75 -0.77 2.83
N ALA A 82 -5.09 -0.85 2.70
CA ALA A 82 -5.90 0.35 2.55
C ALA A 82 -5.80 1.22 3.82
N GLY A 83 -5.54 2.50 3.65
CA GLY A 83 -5.38 3.45 4.74
C GLY A 83 -4.07 3.34 5.54
N ALA A 84 -3.09 2.55 5.09
CA ALA A 84 -1.81 2.45 5.80
C ALA A 84 -0.99 3.76 5.66
N LEU A 85 -0.53 4.33 6.78
CA LEU A 85 0.28 5.57 6.83
C LEU A 85 -0.34 6.80 6.11
N VAL A 86 -1.67 6.91 6.04
CA VAL A 86 -2.38 8.00 5.32
C VAL A 86 -1.88 9.39 5.72
N GLU A 87 -1.82 9.69 7.01
CA GLU A 87 -1.49 11.03 7.53
C GLU A 87 0.02 11.31 7.67
N ASN A 88 0.89 10.40 7.22
CA ASN A 88 2.34 10.60 7.29
C ASN A 88 2.75 11.76 6.41
N THR A 89 3.23 12.87 6.98
CA THR A 89 3.62 14.07 6.22
C THR A 89 5.10 14.12 5.94
N ILE A 90 5.92 13.93 6.99
CA ILE A 90 7.39 14.00 6.95
C ILE A 90 8.08 12.86 7.70
N GLY A 91 7.30 11.96 8.32
CA GLY A 91 7.84 10.82 9.08
C GLY A 91 8.68 9.89 8.20
N LEU A 92 9.69 9.27 8.81
CA LEU A 92 10.73 8.51 8.13
C LEU A 92 10.81 7.08 8.70
N ASN A 93 11.22 6.14 7.85
CA ASN A 93 11.53 4.75 8.26
C ASN A 93 10.36 4.03 8.95
N ASN A 94 9.11 4.31 8.59
CA ASN A 94 7.96 3.60 9.14
C ASN A 94 7.60 2.39 8.28
N THR A 95 7.23 1.29 8.92
CA THR A 95 6.65 0.10 8.25
C THR A 95 5.24 -0.12 8.77
N ALA A 96 4.25 -0.07 7.89
CA ALA A 96 2.83 -0.26 8.19
C ALA A 96 2.25 -1.32 7.26
N ILE A 97 1.87 -2.46 7.83
CA ILE A 97 1.30 -3.59 7.09
C ILE A 97 -0.04 -3.95 7.75
N GLY A 98 -1.13 -3.72 7.04
CA GLY A 98 -2.50 -3.92 7.53
C GLY A 98 -3.43 -2.78 7.15
N PHE A 99 -4.74 -3.04 7.23
CA PHE A 99 -5.76 -1.99 7.10
C PHE A 99 -5.56 -0.94 8.21
N GLU A 100 -5.44 0.33 7.85
CA GLU A 100 -5.25 1.46 8.76
C GLU A 100 -4.04 1.34 9.73
N ALA A 101 -3.03 0.53 9.41
CA ALA A 101 -1.81 0.49 10.20
C ALA A 101 -1.11 1.87 10.17
N LEU A 102 -0.75 2.43 11.34
CA LEU A 102 -0.15 3.77 11.47
C LEU A 102 -0.93 4.91 10.78
N PHE A 103 -2.26 4.81 10.67
CA PHE A 103 -3.11 5.76 9.95
C PHE A 103 -2.83 7.24 10.29
N SER A 104 -2.75 7.61 11.58
CA SER A 104 -2.58 8.99 12.03
C SER A 104 -1.13 9.44 12.24
N ASN A 105 -0.12 8.65 11.83
CA ASN A 105 1.28 9.01 12.03
C ASN A 105 1.61 10.24 11.22
N THR A 106 1.92 11.38 11.84
CA THR A 106 2.19 12.64 11.12
C THR A 106 3.69 12.84 10.88
N ILE A 107 4.48 12.76 11.95
CA ILE A 107 5.92 13.01 11.97
C ILE A 107 6.73 11.91 12.67
N GLY A 108 6.05 10.94 13.30
CA GLY A 108 6.69 9.83 13.98
C GLY A 108 7.60 9.04 13.03
N ALA A 109 8.70 8.52 13.58
CA ALA A 109 9.73 7.83 12.80
C ALA A 109 10.08 6.48 13.43
N ASN A 110 10.61 5.58 12.59
CA ASN A 110 11.08 4.25 12.98
C ASN A 110 9.99 3.38 13.67
N ASN A 111 8.72 3.56 13.31
CA ASN A 111 7.65 2.72 13.85
C ASN A 111 7.41 1.50 12.95
N THR A 112 7.18 0.34 13.55
CA THR A 112 6.76 -0.88 12.85
C THR A 112 5.38 -1.28 13.34
N ALA A 113 4.39 -1.30 12.45
CA ALA A 113 3.03 -1.74 12.70
C ALA A 113 2.67 -2.87 11.74
N ASN A 114 2.37 -4.05 12.28
CA ASN A 114 1.96 -5.22 11.52
C ASN A 114 0.67 -5.77 12.11
N GLY A 115 -0.46 -5.44 11.49
CA GLY A 115 -1.80 -5.80 11.93
C GLY A 115 -2.82 -4.72 11.57
N SER A 116 -4.09 -5.11 11.47
CA SER A 116 -5.18 -4.14 11.28
C SER A 116 -5.21 -3.15 12.44
N SER A 117 -5.20 -1.86 12.12
CA SER A 117 -5.25 -0.75 13.08
C SER A 117 -4.15 -0.80 14.15
N ALA A 118 -3.01 -1.46 13.87
CA ALA A 118 -1.85 -1.40 14.74
C ALA A 118 -1.25 0.02 14.71
N LEU A 119 -0.99 0.61 15.88
CA LEU A 119 -0.50 1.98 16.04
C LEU A 119 -1.36 3.05 15.34
N VAL A 120 -2.68 2.84 15.18
CA VAL A 120 -3.54 3.71 14.37
C VAL A 120 -3.49 5.18 14.80
N GLU A 121 -3.47 5.47 16.11
CA GLU A 121 -3.47 6.84 16.64
C GLU A 121 -2.07 7.41 16.92
N ASN A 122 -0.98 6.75 16.50
CA ASN A 122 0.37 7.30 16.67
C ASN A 122 0.48 8.58 15.89
N THR A 123 0.80 9.70 16.54
CA THR A 123 0.94 11.01 15.87
C THR A 123 2.40 11.41 15.74
N THR A 124 3.14 11.38 16.86
CA THR A 124 4.55 11.80 16.94
C THR A 124 5.46 10.77 17.63
N GLY A 125 4.91 9.67 18.15
CA GLY A 125 5.69 8.61 18.78
C GLY A 125 6.68 7.98 17.82
N PHE A 126 7.80 7.50 18.36
CA PHE A 126 8.92 6.95 17.59
C PHE A 126 9.46 5.66 18.21
N ASP A 127 10.14 4.86 17.41
CA ASP A 127 10.73 3.58 17.81
C ASP A 127 9.72 2.60 18.45
N ASN A 128 8.46 2.60 18.01
CA ASN A 128 7.46 1.64 18.49
C ASN A 128 7.36 0.42 17.57
N THR A 129 7.19 -0.76 18.16
CA THR A 129 6.90 -2.01 17.43
C THR A 129 5.57 -2.57 17.89
N ALA A 130 4.60 -2.68 16.99
CA ALA A 130 3.29 -3.25 17.21
C ALA A 130 3.05 -4.40 16.22
N ALA A 131 2.88 -5.61 16.72
CA ALA A 131 2.53 -6.79 15.94
C ALA A 131 1.24 -7.40 16.50
N GLY A 132 0.17 -7.39 15.73
CA GLY A 132 -1.16 -7.81 16.15
C GLY A 132 -2.22 -6.76 15.85
N ALA A 133 -3.46 -7.19 15.58
CA ALA A 133 -4.55 -6.25 15.36
C ALA A 133 -4.82 -5.43 16.63
N ASN A 134 -4.96 -4.11 16.46
CA ASN A 134 -5.14 -3.13 17.53
C ASN A 134 -4.01 -3.07 18.58
N ALA A 135 -2.82 -3.64 18.29
CA ALA A 135 -1.66 -3.47 19.17
C ALA A 135 -1.23 -1.99 19.18
N LEU A 136 -1.00 -1.43 20.37
CA LEU A 136 -0.70 0.00 20.58
C LEU A 136 -1.70 0.96 19.92
N LEU A 137 -2.97 0.57 19.78
CA LEU A 137 -4.03 1.33 19.10
C LEU A 137 -4.02 2.84 19.44
N ASN A 138 -4.09 3.18 20.73
CA ASN A 138 -4.21 4.57 21.19
C ASN A 138 -2.88 5.21 21.59
N ASN A 139 -1.73 4.70 21.13
CA ASN A 139 -0.43 5.32 21.41
C ASN A 139 -0.29 6.59 20.59
N THR A 140 -0.31 7.77 21.22
CA THR A 140 -0.27 9.05 20.50
C THR A 140 1.14 9.61 20.40
N THR A 141 1.86 9.66 21.53
CA THR A 141 3.22 10.24 21.61
C THR A 141 4.23 9.31 22.31
N GLY A 142 3.78 8.17 22.83
CA GLY A 142 4.66 7.20 23.46
C GLY A 142 5.70 6.64 22.49
N ALA A 143 6.88 6.34 23.00
CA ALA A 143 8.04 5.91 22.25
C ALA A 143 8.69 4.68 22.86
N ASN A 144 9.45 3.93 22.05
CA ASN A 144 10.20 2.76 22.50
C ASN A 144 9.31 1.67 23.12
N ASN A 145 8.08 1.50 22.64
CA ASN A 145 7.18 0.44 23.11
C ASN A 145 7.22 -0.77 22.18
N THR A 146 7.15 -1.97 22.75
CA THR A 146 6.99 -3.23 22.01
C THR A 146 5.71 -3.92 22.45
N ALA A 147 4.78 -4.11 21.52
CA ALA A 147 3.52 -4.80 21.73
C ALA A 147 3.37 -5.95 20.73
N ASN A 148 3.22 -7.17 21.23
CA ASN A 148 3.02 -8.36 20.40
C ASN A 148 1.78 -9.13 20.86
N GLY A 149 0.73 -9.07 20.06
CA GLY A 149 -0.54 -9.78 20.20
C GLY A 149 -1.76 -8.87 20.02
N PHE A 150 -2.94 -9.47 19.90
CA PHE A 150 -4.20 -8.73 19.73
C PHE A 150 -4.43 -7.78 20.92
N GLN A 151 -4.61 -6.49 20.63
CA GLN A 151 -4.84 -5.44 21.62
C GLN A 151 -3.73 -5.25 22.67
N ALA A 152 -2.53 -5.81 22.48
CA ALA A 152 -1.41 -5.57 23.39
C ALA A 152 -1.10 -4.06 23.51
N LEU A 153 -1.08 -3.54 24.75
CA LEU A 153 -0.91 -2.11 25.06
C LEU A 153 -1.92 -1.18 24.38
N ASN A 154 -3.17 -1.61 24.13
CA ASN A 154 -4.14 -0.81 23.35
C ASN A 154 -4.39 0.61 23.93
N ARG A 155 -4.21 0.81 25.24
CA ARG A 155 -4.48 2.04 25.98
C ARG A 155 -3.21 2.78 26.42
N ASN A 156 -2.05 2.37 25.92
CA ASN A 156 -0.83 3.12 26.20
C ASN A 156 -0.84 4.41 25.39
N THR A 157 -1.19 5.55 26.00
CA THR A 157 -1.32 6.83 25.27
C THR A 157 -0.01 7.59 25.12
N THR A 158 0.80 7.65 26.19
CA THR A 158 2.04 8.43 26.26
C THR A 158 3.19 7.68 26.96
N GLY A 159 2.97 6.45 27.40
CA GLY A 159 3.96 5.66 28.10
C GLY A 159 5.09 5.25 27.17
N ASN A 160 6.30 5.24 27.73
CA ASN A 160 7.52 4.87 27.01
C ASN A 160 8.12 3.59 27.59
N PHE A 161 8.92 2.88 26.79
CA PHE A 161 9.70 1.73 27.23
C PHE A 161 8.87 0.56 27.79
N ASN A 162 7.65 0.37 27.29
CA ASN A 162 6.81 -0.76 27.68
C ASN A 162 7.05 -1.96 26.78
N THR A 163 6.97 -3.17 27.36
CA THR A 163 6.93 -4.42 26.60
C THR A 163 5.71 -5.21 27.02
N ALA A 164 4.86 -5.60 26.07
CA ALA A 164 3.76 -6.51 26.28
C ALA A 164 3.75 -7.62 25.24
N ASN A 165 3.52 -8.84 25.71
CA ASN A 165 3.34 -10.02 24.87
C ASN A 165 2.06 -10.72 25.33
N GLY A 166 1.17 -11.03 24.39
CA GLY A 166 -0.11 -11.69 24.67
C GLY A 166 -1.30 -10.92 24.14
N VAL A 167 -2.49 -11.36 24.53
CA VAL A 167 -3.76 -10.74 24.15
C VAL A 167 -4.35 -10.01 25.35
N GLU A 168 -4.98 -8.86 25.09
CA GLU A 168 -5.84 -8.16 26.05
C GLU A 168 -7.29 -8.66 25.94
#